data_AF-A0A2N3MYM4-F1
#
_entry.id   AF-A0A2N3MYM4-F1
#
_cell.length_a   1.000
_cell.length_b   1.000
_cell.length_c   1.000
_cell.angle_alpha   90.00
_cell.angle_beta   90.00
_cell.angle_gamma   90.00
#
_symmetry.space_group_name_H-M   'P 1'
#
loop_
_entity.id
_entity.type
_entity.pdbx_description
1 polymer ?
#
loop_
_entity_poly.entity_id
_entity_poly.type
_entity_poly.pdbx_seq_one_letter_code
_entity_poly.pdbx_strand_id
1 'polypeptide(L)'
;MNPKLSLLCLLRLAATAVADPTWPRDSDDLEVIMYQLFSFRARKFTDVVSPCFNQVPHNHAPLDTTGAKFDANIVTEYLDDSTENPLVKGPSAALGHNSNFKVFSSDNNAIMQDSVTVTYKDRIGGAKCAPAQCTPTLTAQGIGSGFDDSFAFFPINRVVPAASGISSFPLAVNMKNGMQHLFDNNGNGYPVPDVVVNQKQQSFLLQTTGTFTLTVAIRNDIKDKPVAAAASYKIKRDTSPFPLLNELPISLSEDRCIGNCDLDSPLPSG
;
A
#
# COMPACT_ATOMS: atom_id res chain seq x y z
N MET A 1 -87.53 12.65 -66.50
CA MET A 1 -87.73 11.72 -65.36
C MET A 1 -86.45 10.90 -65.20
N ASN A 2 -85.79 11.08 -64.05
CA ASN A 2 -84.55 10.42 -63.61
C ASN A 2 -84.79 8.91 -63.26
N PRO A 3 -83.76 8.13 -62.86
CA PRO A 3 -82.53 7.79 -63.60
C PRO A 3 -82.11 6.30 -63.35
N LYS A 4 -81.15 5.73 -64.09
CA LYS A 4 -80.29 4.59 -63.64
C LYS A 4 -79.04 4.55 -64.52
N LEU A 5 -77.84 4.18 -64.10
CA LEU A 5 -77.15 4.02 -62.81
C LEU A 5 -75.70 3.76 -63.26
N SER A 6 -74.77 4.65 -62.95
CA SER A 6 -73.36 4.57 -63.41
C SER A 6 -72.53 3.73 -62.44
N LEU A 7 -71.68 2.83 -62.96
CA LEU A 7 -70.78 2.00 -62.17
C LEU A 7 -69.44 1.76 -62.89
N LEU A 8 -68.35 1.81 -62.08
CA LEU A 8 -66.94 1.48 -62.34
C LEU A 8 -66.14 2.49 -63.21
N CYS A 9 -64.92 2.91 -62.90
CA CYS A 9 -63.94 2.50 -61.89
C CYS A 9 -62.93 3.66 -61.72
N LEU A 10 -62.83 4.29 -60.54
CA LEU A 10 -61.80 5.28 -60.23
C LEU A 10 -60.65 4.60 -59.48
N LEU A 11 -59.47 4.65 -60.10
CA LEU A 11 -58.20 4.17 -59.58
C LEU A 11 -57.89 4.86 -58.23
N ARG A 12 -57.69 4.07 -57.18
CA ARG A 12 -57.28 4.54 -55.86
C ARG A 12 -55.78 4.86 -55.86
N LEU A 13 -55.42 6.13 -55.66
CA LEU A 13 -54.18 6.51 -54.97
C LEU A 13 -54.59 7.16 -53.65
N ALA A 14 -54.67 6.34 -52.59
CA ALA A 14 -54.82 6.83 -51.24
C ALA A 14 -53.42 7.15 -50.70
N ALA A 15 -53.03 8.43 -50.69
CA ALA A 15 -51.99 8.88 -49.78
C ALA A 15 -52.61 8.86 -48.37
N THR A 16 -52.38 7.76 -47.64
CA THR A 16 -52.64 7.74 -46.20
C THR A 16 -51.35 8.16 -45.51
N ALA A 17 -51.27 9.43 -45.11
CA ALA A 17 -50.41 9.79 -44.00
C ALA A 17 -51.05 9.19 -42.75
N VAL A 18 -50.68 7.95 -42.42
CA VAL A 18 -51.01 7.36 -41.13
C VAL A 18 -50.04 8.00 -40.14
N ALA A 19 -50.56 8.82 -39.23
CA ALA A 19 -49.79 9.25 -38.06
C ALA A 19 -49.28 7.98 -37.35
N ASP A 20 -48.00 7.98 -36.96
CA ASP A 20 -47.39 6.80 -36.37
C ASP A 20 -48.20 6.37 -35.13
N PRO A 21 -48.64 5.10 -35.04
CA PRO A 21 -49.32 4.61 -33.86
C PRO A 21 -48.35 4.68 -32.70
N THR A 22 -48.62 5.60 -31.78
CA THR A 22 -47.97 5.62 -30.48
C THR A 22 -48.59 4.47 -29.68
N TRP A 23 -47.77 3.44 -29.46
CA TRP A 23 -47.81 2.54 -28.30
C TRP A 23 -48.66 1.24 -28.40
N PRO A 24 -48.14 0.05 -27.96
CA PRO A 24 -46.74 -0.38 -27.69
C PRO A 24 -46.16 -1.41 -28.70
N ARG A 25 -44.82 -1.48 -28.85
CA ARG A 25 -44.04 -2.39 -29.74
C ARG A 25 -42.77 -2.92 -29.04
N ASP A 26 -42.33 -4.14 -29.39
CA ASP A 26 -41.32 -4.97 -28.67
C ASP A 26 -39.86 -4.50 -28.69
N SER A 27 -39.54 -3.30 -29.18
CA SER A 27 -38.16 -2.82 -29.31
C SER A 27 -38.03 -1.32 -29.05
N ASP A 28 -38.43 -0.87 -27.86
CA ASP A 28 -38.14 0.49 -27.40
C ASP A 28 -37.39 0.45 -26.07
N ASP A 29 -36.08 0.73 -26.14
CA ASP A 29 -35.18 0.75 -24.98
C ASP A 29 -35.61 1.79 -23.93
N LEU A 30 -36.46 2.76 -24.30
CA LEU A 30 -37.00 3.77 -23.37
C LEU A 30 -37.94 3.18 -22.32
N GLU A 31 -38.68 2.12 -22.63
CA GLU A 31 -39.55 1.45 -21.66
C GLU A 31 -38.77 0.53 -20.72
N VAL A 32 -37.69 -0.09 -21.20
CA VAL A 32 -36.77 -0.84 -20.35
C VAL A 32 -36.08 0.09 -19.37
N ILE A 33 -35.65 1.27 -19.84
CA ILE A 33 -35.12 2.34 -19.00
C ILE A 33 -36.18 2.82 -18.00
N MET A 34 -37.40 3.16 -18.43
CA MET A 34 -38.47 3.58 -17.52
C MET A 34 -38.87 2.49 -16.51
N TYR A 35 -38.88 1.22 -16.91
CA TYR A 35 -39.17 0.08 -16.04
C TYR A 35 -38.07 -0.10 -14.98
N GLN A 36 -36.81 0.13 -15.36
CA GLN A 36 -35.65 0.08 -14.46
C GLN A 36 -35.57 1.29 -13.51
N LEU A 37 -36.16 2.43 -13.89
CA LEU A 37 -36.19 3.68 -13.11
C LEU A 37 -37.42 3.83 -12.19
N PHE A 38 -38.63 3.49 -12.64
CA PHE A 38 -39.88 3.94 -12.01
C PHE A 38 -40.89 2.83 -11.63
N SER A 39 -40.61 1.55 -11.89
CA SER A 39 -41.55 0.44 -11.64
C SER A 39 -41.32 -0.33 -10.32
N PHE A 40 -42.26 -1.21 -9.93
CA PHE A 40 -42.32 -1.91 -8.64
C PHE A 40 -41.17 -2.91 -8.38
N ARG A 41 -40.23 -3.06 -9.33
CA ARG A 41 -38.97 -3.82 -9.20
C ARG A 41 -37.74 -3.05 -9.71
N ALA A 42 -37.80 -1.71 -9.74
CA ALA A 42 -36.71 -0.85 -10.18
C ALA A 42 -35.40 -1.15 -9.43
N ARG A 43 -34.29 -1.29 -10.17
CA ARG A 43 -32.94 -1.58 -9.60
C ARG A 43 -32.23 -0.32 -9.06
N LYS A 44 -32.87 0.85 -9.15
CA LYS A 44 -32.46 2.11 -8.50
C LYS A 44 -31.03 2.58 -8.81
N PHE A 45 -30.53 2.35 -10.03
CA PHE A 45 -29.22 2.84 -10.47
C PHE A 45 -29.12 4.38 -10.57
N THR A 46 -30.25 5.10 -10.55
CA THR A 46 -30.32 6.57 -10.65
C THR A 46 -30.93 7.23 -9.43
N ASP A 47 -31.08 6.51 -8.31
CA ASP A 47 -31.57 7.12 -7.08
C ASP A 47 -30.42 7.99 -6.50
N VAL A 48 -30.62 9.30 -6.44
CA VAL A 48 -29.73 10.27 -5.77
C VAL A 48 -30.60 10.85 -4.65
N VAL A 49 -30.22 10.94 -3.37
CA VAL A 49 -29.21 11.83 -2.79
C VAL A 49 -29.15 11.51 -1.29
N SER A 50 -27.94 11.26 -0.76
CA SER A 50 -27.68 11.31 0.70
C SER A 50 -28.03 12.71 1.22
N PRO A 51 -28.74 12.87 2.36
CA PRO A 51 -29.37 14.13 2.74
C PRO A 51 -28.43 15.35 2.69
N CYS A 52 -29.02 16.50 2.34
CA CYS A 52 -28.41 17.73 1.85
C CYS A 52 -27.38 18.44 2.75
N PHE A 53 -26.83 17.80 3.78
CA PHE A 53 -25.86 18.41 4.67
C PHE A 53 -24.39 18.18 4.27
N ASN A 54 -24.10 17.28 3.33
CA ASN A 54 -22.73 16.99 2.87
C ASN A 54 -22.58 17.01 1.34
N GLN A 55 -23.15 18.01 0.66
CA GLN A 55 -22.93 18.17 -0.78
C GLN A 55 -21.46 18.58 -0.97
N VAL A 56 -20.62 17.61 -1.35
CA VAL A 56 -19.28 17.89 -1.89
C VAL A 56 -19.44 18.87 -3.06
N PRO A 57 -18.61 19.92 -3.16
CA PRO A 57 -18.66 20.83 -4.28
C PRO A 57 -18.52 20.02 -5.58
N HIS A 58 -19.45 20.18 -6.53
CA HIS A 58 -19.37 19.70 -7.92
C HIS A 58 -19.95 18.32 -8.30
N ASN A 59 -21.13 17.90 -7.79
CA ASN A 59 -21.95 16.83 -8.39
C ASN A 59 -21.24 15.48 -8.67
N HIS A 60 -20.12 15.20 -8.01
CA HIS A 60 -19.42 13.92 -8.07
C HIS A 60 -19.22 13.41 -6.65
N ALA A 61 -19.30 12.09 -6.47
CA ALA A 61 -18.92 11.45 -5.23
C ALA A 61 -17.43 11.06 -5.32
N PRO A 62 -16.56 11.53 -4.42
CA PRO A 62 -15.17 11.12 -4.42
C PRO A 62 -15.06 9.66 -3.97
N LEU A 63 -14.00 8.98 -4.41
CA LEU A 63 -13.74 7.57 -4.05
C LEU A 63 -12.91 7.44 -2.75
N ASP A 64 -12.34 8.54 -2.28
CA ASP A 64 -11.62 8.72 -1.02
C ASP A 64 -11.70 10.19 -0.57
N THR A 65 -11.10 10.54 0.56
CA THR A 65 -11.08 11.93 1.07
C THR A 65 -10.07 12.85 0.38
N THR A 66 -9.27 12.33 -0.55
CA THR A 66 -8.18 13.03 -1.26
C THR A 66 -8.46 13.20 -2.76
N GLY A 67 -9.73 13.43 -3.14
CA GLY A 67 -10.23 13.39 -4.52
C GLY A 67 -9.56 14.26 -5.62
N ALA A 68 -8.50 15.02 -5.32
CA ALA A 68 -7.68 15.73 -6.31
C ALA A 68 -6.18 15.39 -6.23
N LYS A 69 -5.81 14.34 -5.49
CA LYS A 69 -4.43 13.88 -5.32
C LYS A 69 -4.30 12.45 -5.83
N PHE A 70 -3.23 12.21 -6.58
CA PHE A 70 -2.83 10.85 -6.89
C PHE A 70 -2.06 10.30 -5.67
N ASP A 71 -2.78 9.57 -4.83
CA ASP A 71 -2.26 8.89 -3.67
C ASP A 71 -2.99 7.53 -3.50
N ALA A 72 -2.76 6.86 -2.38
CA ALA A 72 -3.33 5.56 -2.11
C ALA A 72 -4.33 5.57 -0.96
N ASN A 73 -4.91 6.74 -0.67
CA ASN A 73 -5.81 6.94 0.45
C ASN A 73 -7.09 6.09 0.33
N ILE A 74 -7.56 5.82 -0.90
CA ILE A 74 -8.63 4.85 -1.17
C ILE A 74 -8.41 3.47 -0.55
N VAL A 75 -7.16 2.99 -0.51
CA VAL A 75 -6.80 1.71 0.12
C VAL A 75 -6.74 1.89 1.63
N THR A 76 -6.12 2.96 2.12
CA THR A 76 -6.00 3.26 3.56
C THR A 76 -7.38 3.34 4.23
N GLU A 77 -8.30 4.12 3.65
CA GLU A 77 -9.66 4.27 4.16
C GLU A 77 -10.48 2.97 4.02
N TYR A 78 -10.21 2.19 2.97
CA TYR A 78 -10.81 0.86 2.85
C TYR A 78 -10.31 -0.06 3.97
N LEU A 79 -9.05 0.08 4.39
CA LEU A 79 -8.41 -0.77 5.40
C LEU A 79 -8.80 -0.42 6.84
N ASP A 80 -9.03 0.85 7.16
CA ASP A 80 -9.41 1.30 8.51
C ASP A 80 -10.94 1.41 8.74
N ASP A 81 -11.75 0.99 7.75
CA ASP A 81 -13.22 1.09 7.71
C ASP A 81 -13.76 2.54 7.68
N SER A 82 -12.91 3.55 7.46
CA SER A 82 -13.34 4.94 7.33
C SER A 82 -13.88 5.30 5.95
N THR A 83 -13.67 4.47 4.93
CA THR A 83 -13.99 4.78 3.53
C THR A 83 -15.44 5.20 3.33
N GLU A 84 -15.67 6.35 2.71
CA GLU A 84 -16.99 6.79 2.23
C GLU A 84 -17.22 6.45 0.75
N ASN A 85 -16.39 5.55 0.19
CA ASN A 85 -16.47 5.18 -1.21
C ASN A 85 -17.83 4.53 -1.53
N PRO A 86 -18.65 5.13 -2.41
CA PRO A 86 -19.97 4.62 -2.75
C PRO A 86 -19.94 3.29 -3.52
N LEU A 87 -18.78 2.87 -4.02
CA LEU A 87 -18.54 1.57 -4.66
C LEU A 87 -18.07 0.50 -3.67
N VAL A 88 -17.90 0.86 -2.39
CA VAL A 88 -17.60 -0.06 -1.28
C VAL A 88 -18.83 -0.22 -0.39
N LYS A 89 -19.35 0.89 0.15
CA LYS A 89 -20.47 0.92 1.09
C LYS A 89 -21.63 1.79 0.59
N GLY A 90 -22.82 1.59 1.15
CA GLY A 90 -24.05 2.29 0.75
C GLY A 90 -25.02 1.44 -0.07
N PRO A 91 -26.00 2.04 -0.76
CA PRO A 91 -27.04 1.31 -1.49
C PRO A 91 -26.51 0.32 -2.54
N SER A 92 -25.35 0.61 -3.14
CA SER A 92 -24.65 -0.27 -4.08
C SER A 92 -24.30 -1.64 -3.47
N ALA A 93 -23.97 -1.69 -2.16
CA ALA A 93 -23.64 -2.92 -1.45
C ALA A 93 -24.88 -3.81 -1.25
N ALA A 94 -26.03 -3.21 -0.90
CA ALA A 94 -27.30 -3.93 -0.73
C ALA A 94 -27.80 -4.55 -2.05
N LEU A 95 -27.42 -3.96 -3.19
CA LEU A 95 -27.78 -4.43 -4.53
C LEU A 95 -26.70 -5.33 -5.16
N GLY A 96 -25.56 -5.55 -4.49
CA GLY A 96 -24.44 -6.33 -5.02
C GLY A 96 -23.70 -5.67 -6.19
N HIS A 97 -23.85 -4.35 -6.35
CA HIS A 97 -23.23 -3.53 -7.40
C HIS A 97 -22.01 -2.74 -6.92
N ASN A 98 -21.48 -3.07 -5.75
CA ASN A 98 -20.29 -2.48 -5.14
C ASN A 98 -19.00 -3.04 -5.79
N SER A 99 -18.62 -2.51 -6.96
CA SER A 99 -17.48 -2.99 -7.75
C SER A 99 -16.15 -2.94 -6.99
N ASN A 100 -15.88 -1.85 -6.27
CA ASN A 100 -14.63 -1.71 -5.53
C ASN A 100 -14.56 -2.73 -4.40
N PHE A 101 -15.65 -2.96 -3.66
CA PHE A 101 -15.70 -4.04 -2.67
C PHE A 101 -15.37 -5.39 -3.30
N LYS A 102 -15.95 -5.71 -4.47
CA LYS A 102 -15.69 -6.99 -5.17
C LYS A 102 -14.24 -7.13 -5.60
N VAL A 103 -13.63 -6.06 -6.12
CA VAL A 103 -12.21 -6.06 -6.53
C VAL A 103 -11.31 -6.17 -5.32
N PHE A 104 -11.56 -5.36 -4.29
CA PHE A 104 -10.74 -5.31 -3.08
C PHE A 104 -10.78 -6.62 -2.30
N SER A 105 -11.93 -7.31 -2.31
CA SER A 105 -12.13 -8.61 -1.70
C SER A 105 -11.95 -9.79 -2.65
N SER A 106 -11.54 -9.57 -3.90
CA SER A 106 -11.53 -10.62 -4.94
C SER A 106 -10.59 -11.78 -4.61
N ASP A 107 -9.50 -11.48 -3.92
CA ASP A 107 -8.47 -12.41 -3.47
C ASP A 107 -8.56 -12.65 -1.95
N ASN A 108 -9.74 -12.49 -1.36
CA ASN A 108 -9.97 -12.44 0.08
C ASN A 108 -9.16 -11.31 0.77
N ASN A 109 -9.08 -10.12 0.19
CA ASN A 109 -8.31 -8.99 0.74
C ASN A 109 -6.81 -9.28 0.85
N ALA A 110 -6.25 -10.15 -0.01
CA ALA A 110 -4.85 -10.52 0.06
C ALA A 110 -3.90 -9.39 -0.36
N ILE A 111 -4.32 -8.61 -1.35
CA ILE A 111 -3.66 -7.36 -1.75
C ILE A 111 -3.98 -6.18 -0.80
N MET A 112 -5.01 -6.32 0.03
CA MET A 112 -5.44 -5.32 1.01
C MET A 112 -4.71 -5.55 2.34
N GLN A 113 -3.44 -5.13 2.35
CA GLN A 113 -2.51 -5.25 3.47
C GLN A 113 -2.82 -4.19 4.54
N ASP A 114 -3.24 -4.61 5.74
CA ASP A 114 -3.54 -3.71 6.86
C ASP A 114 -2.27 -3.29 7.60
N SER A 115 -1.47 -4.27 8.01
CA SER A 115 -0.27 -4.04 8.82
C SER A 115 0.78 -5.11 8.62
N VAL A 116 2.01 -4.84 9.05
CA VAL A 116 3.10 -5.83 9.07
C VAL A 116 3.51 -6.06 10.51
N THR A 117 3.44 -7.30 10.99
CA THR A 117 4.00 -7.69 12.29
C THR A 117 5.42 -8.21 12.09
N VAL A 118 6.37 -7.56 12.75
CA VAL A 118 7.76 -8.03 12.82
C VAL A 118 7.91 -8.80 14.11
N THR A 119 8.39 -10.04 14.09
CA THR A 119 8.73 -10.77 15.31
C THR A 119 10.23 -10.96 15.38
N TYR A 120 10.95 -10.13 16.12
CA TYR A 120 12.40 -10.23 16.19
C TYR A 120 12.88 -11.17 17.31
N LYS A 121 14.03 -11.80 17.09
CA LYS A 121 14.73 -12.62 18.06
C LYS A 121 15.84 -11.81 18.73
N ASP A 122 16.10 -12.10 20.00
CA ASP A 122 17.25 -11.56 20.71
C ASP A 122 18.58 -12.03 20.08
N ARG A 123 19.71 -11.50 20.54
CA ARG A 123 21.05 -11.80 20.02
C ARG A 123 21.37 -13.29 19.93
N ILE A 124 20.85 -14.11 20.86
CA ILE A 124 21.13 -15.55 20.91
C ILE A 124 20.04 -16.38 20.22
N GLY A 125 19.10 -15.73 19.54
CA GLY A 125 17.99 -16.38 18.83
C GLY A 125 16.79 -16.70 19.72
N GLY A 126 16.76 -16.20 20.95
CA GLY A 126 15.66 -16.35 21.89
C GLY A 126 14.57 -15.29 21.73
N ALA A 127 13.56 -15.37 22.60
CA ALA A 127 12.41 -14.45 22.65
C ALA A 127 12.54 -13.40 23.76
N LYS A 128 13.74 -13.12 24.28
CA LYS A 128 13.93 -12.18 25.39
C LYS A 128 14.11 -10.76 24.87
N CYS A 129 13.00 -10.07 24.68
CA CYS A 129 13.00 -8.62 24.42
C CYS A 129 12.23 -7.97 25.56
N ALA A 130 12.94 -7.24 26.43
CA ALA A 130 12.34 -6.54 27.56
C ALA A 130 12.42 -5.03 27.31
N PRO A 131 11.40 -4.23 27.65
CA PRO A 131 10.13 -4.58 28.31
C PRO A 131 8.95 -4.86 27.35
N ALA A 132 9.12 -4.71 26.03
CA ALA A 132 8.05 -4.89 25.05
C ALA A 132 8.12 -6.26 24.38
N GLN A 133 6.95 -6.86 24.07
CA GLN A 133 6.87 -8.04 23.21
C GLN A 133 7.68 -7.78 21.94
N CYS A 134 8.52 -8.73 21.52
CA CYS A 134 9.39 -8.63 20.34
C CYS A 134 8.61 -8.52 19.01
N THR A 135 7.34 -8.17 19.06
CA THR A 135 6.34 -8.33 18.01
C THR A 135 5.67 -7.00 17.64
N PRO A 136 6.42 -5.94 17.27
CA PRO A 136 5.80 -4.70 16.85
C PRO A 136 4.96 -4.90 15.58
N THR A 137 3.73 -4.37 15.62
CA THR A 137 2.90 -4.18 14.43
C THR A 137 3.19 -2.80 13.83
N LEU A 138 3.43 -2.78 12.52
CA LEU A 138 3.74 -1.61 11.71
C LEU A 138 2.55 -1.30 10.82
N THR A 139 2.17 -0.04 10.73
CA THR A 139 1.15 0.42 9.79
C THR A 139 1.81 1.04 8.56
N ALA A 140 1.10 1.04 7.44
CA ALA A 140 1.59 1.71 6.23
C ALA A 140 1.74 3.22 6.51
N GLN A 141 2.88 3.80 6.14
CA GLN A 141 3.18 5.23 6.31
C GLN A 141 3.32 5.96 4.98
N GLY A 142 3.13 5.26 3.86
CA GLY A 142 3.19 5.81 2.52
C GLY A 142 3.06 4.72 1.48
N ILE A 143 2.68 5.11 0.27
CA ILE A 143 2.59 4.22 -0.88
C ILE A 143 3.33 4.89 -2.03
N GLY A 144 4.23 4.14 -2.66
CA GLY A 144 4.89 4.53 -3.91
C GLY A 144 4.35 3.69 -5.06
N SER A 145 4.27 4.28 -6.24
CA SER A 145 3.82 3.61 -7.46
C SER A 145 4.86 3.76 -8.56
N GLY A 146 5.15 2.66 -9.24
CA GLY A 146 5.89 2.59 -10.49
C GLY A 146 4.96 2.55 -11.70
N PHE A 147 5.47 2.07 -12.83
CA PHE A 147 4.72 1.98 -14.09
C PHE A 147 3.64 0.87 -14.05
N ASP A 148 3.93 -0.24 -13.39
CA ASP A 148 3.11 -1.44 -13.29
C ASP A 148 2.87 -1.91 -11.85
N ASP A 149 3.67 -1.45 -10.88
CA ASP A 149 3.61 -1.89 -9.49
C ASP A 149 3.33 -0.77 -8.49
N SER A 150 2.76 -1.12 -7.34
CA SER A 150 2.64 -0.26 -6.18
C SER A 150 3.22 -0.94 -4.95
N PHE A 151 3.91 -0.19 -4.10
CA PHE A 151 4.54 -0.67 -2.88
C PHE A 151 4.16 0.21 -1.70
N ALA A 152 3.80 -0.42 -0.58
CA ALA A 152 3.54 0.25 0.68
C ALA A 152 4.79 0.24 1.56
N PHE A 153 5.01 1.34 2.28
CA PHE A 153 6.13 1.52 3.20
C PHE A 153 5.70 1.28 4.64
N PHE A 154 6.32 0.29 5.29
CA PHE A 154 6.11 -0.04 6.70
C PHE A 154 7.41 0.21 7.48
N PRO A 155 7.67 1.44 7.96
CA PRO A 155 8.93 1.77 8.61
C PRO A 155 9.05 1.09 9.98
N ILE A 156 10.17 0.41 10.21
CA ILE A 156 10.52 -0.14 11.52
C ILE A 156 11.13 0.98 12.36
N ASN A 157 10.37 1.52 13.31
CA ASN A 157 10.87 2.49 14.29
C ASN A 157 10.77 1.91 15.71
N ARG A 158 11.80 1.17 16.12
CA ARG A 158 11.88 0.56 17.46
C ARG A 158 13.28 0.69 18.03
N VAL A 159 13.34 0.97 19.33
CA VAL A 159 14.58 0.95 20.11
C VAL A 159 14.80 -0.48 20.57
N VAL A 160 15.88 -1.10 20.09
CA VAL A 160 16.31 -2.42 20.55
C VAL A 160 17.23 -2.24 21.76
N PRO A 161 16.95 -2.86 22.92
CA PRO A 161 17.85 -2.77 24.07
C PRO A 161 19.21 -3.38 23.76
N ALA A 162 20.29 -2.67 24.08
CA ALA A 162 21.67 -3.16 23.87
C ALA A 162 21.99 -4.44 24.69
N ALA A 163 21.27 -4.68 25.80
CA ALA A 163 21.44 -5.88 26.61
C ALA A 163 20.95 -7.15 25.90
N SER A 164 19.79 -7.09 25.22
CA SER A 164 19.22 -8.24 24.50
C SER A 164 19.70 -8.32 23.05
N GLY A 165 19.91 -7.18 22.40
CA GLY A 165 20.24 -7.11 20.98
C GLY A 165 19.15 -7.68 20.07
N ILE A 166 19.52 -7.90 18.80
CA ILE A 166 18.69 -8.51 17.76
C ILE A 166 19.56 -9.43 16.91
N SER A 167 19.05 -10.58 16.49
CA SER A 167 19.78 -11.48 15.58
C SER A 167 19.06 -11.71 14.26
N SER A 168 17.74 -11.82 14.29
CA SER A 168 16.92 -11.96 13.08
C SER A 168 15.47 -11.59 13.34
N PHE A 169 14.70 -11.42 12.27
CA PHE A 169 13.25 -11.25 12.35
C PHE A 169 12.58 -11.95 11.16
N PRO A 170 11.52 -12.73 11.36
CA PRO A 170 10.48 -12.94 10.37
C PRO A 170 9.52 -11.75 10.30
N LEU A 171 8.80 -11.67 9.17
CA LEU A 171 7.74 -10.70 8.93
C LEU A 171 6.43 -11.44 8.69
N ALA A 172 5.32 -10.97 9.24
CA ALA A 172 3.98 -11.41 8.90
C ALA A 172 3.21 -10.23 8.33
N VAL A 173 2.69 -10.37 7.10
CA VAL A 173 1.78 -9.39 6.52
C VAL A 173 0.38 -9.74 7.00
N ASN A 174 -0.23 -8.84 7.75
CA ASN A 174 -1.58 -8.96 8.24
C ASN A 174 -2.54 -8.41 7.18
N MET A 175 -3.40 -9.28 6.69
CA MET A 175 -4.44 -8.94 5.73
C MET A 175 -5.72 -8.56 6.49
N LYS A 176 -6.55 -7.71 5.89
CA LYS A 176 -7.79 -7.23 6.54
C LYS A 176 -8.82 -8.34 6.81
N ASN A 177 -8.75 -9.46 6.11
CA ASN A 177 -9.60 -10.63 6.37
C ASN A 177 -9.22 -11.37 7.68
N GLY A 178 -8.20 -10.91 8.41
CA GLY A 178 -7.65 -11.55 9.61
C GLY A 178 -6.62 -12.65 9.34
N MET A 179 -6.33 -12.94 8.07
CA MET A 179 -5.30 -13.88 7.64
C MET A 179 -3.91 -13.23 7.73
N GLN A 180 -2.90 -14.04 8.02
CA GLN A 180 -1.51 -13.59 8.03
C GLN A 180 -0.70 -14.38 7.02
N HIS A 181 0.12 -13.68 6.24
CA HIS A 181 1.10 -14.32 5.37
C HIS A 181 2.51 -14.17 5.97
N LEU A 182 3.12 -15.29 6.34
CA LEU A 182 4.45 -15.33 6.93
C LEU A 182 5.53 -15.28 5.85
N PHE A 183 6.50 -14.40 6.05
CA PHE A 183 7.74 -14.29 5.30
C PHE A 183 8.90 -14.51 6.28
N ASP A 184 9.44 -15.72 6.27
CA ASP A 184 10.48 -16.17 7.20
C ASP A 184 11.77 -16.59 6.51
N ASN A 185 11.94 -16.26 5.22
CA ASN A 185 13.13 -16.62 4.45
C ASN A 185 13.44 -18.14 4.52
N ASN A 186 12.42 -18.98 4.28
CA ASN A 186 12.50 -20.44 4.35
C ASN A 186 12.92 -20.93 5.75
N GLY A 187 12.34 -20.34 6.80
CA GLY A 187 12.62 -20.65 8.20
C GLY A 187 13.90 -20.04 8.78
N ASN A 188 14.73 -19.37 7.97
CA ASN A 188 16.00 -18.79 8.43
C ASN A 188 15.83 -17.40 9.09
N GLY A 189 14.71 -16.73 8.83
CA GLY A 189 14.50 -15.32 9.13
C GLY A 189 15.41 -14.39 8.31
N TYR A 190 15.23 -13.09 8.54
CA TYR A 190 16.10 -12.06 7.97
C TYR A 190 17.17 -11.67 9.00
N PRO A 191 18.47 -11.95 8.75
CA PRO A 191 19.53 -11.71 9.73
C PRO A 191 19.81 -10.22 9.92
N VAL A 192 20.04 -9.83 11.17
CA VAL A 192 20.48 -8.48 11.55
C VAL A 192 21.77 -8.59 12.36
N PRO A 193 22.89 -8.03 11.87
CA PRO A 193 24.12 -7.99 12.66
C PRO A 193 23.97 -6.97 13.81
N ASP A 194 24.07 -7.41 15.07
CA ASP A 194 24.15 -6.52 16.26
C ASP A 194 25.59 -6.29 16.76
N VAL A 195 26.56 -6.84 16.03
CA VAL A 195 27.97 -6.97 16.41
C VAL A 195 28.73 -5.66 16.18
N VAL A 196 28.54 -5.08 15.00
CA VAL A 196 29.16 -3.83 14.57
C VAL A 196 28.05 -2.91 14.10
N VAL A 197 27.91 -1.77 14.76
CA VAL A 197 26.86 -0.79 14.45
C VAL A 197 27.50 0.48 13.94
N ASN A 198 27.12 0.89 12.72
CA ASN A 198 27.58 2.16 12.15
C ASN A 198 26.97 3.35 12.90
N GLN A 199 27.83 4.24 13.41
CA GLN A 199 27.43 5.49 14.05
C GLN A 199 27.25 6.58 13.00
N LYS A 200 26.09 6.58 12.33
CA LYS A 200 25.81 7.51 11.22
C LYS A 200 26.05 8.99 11.55
N GLN A 201 25.80 9.42 12.79
CA GLN A 201 26.00 10.82 13.20
C GLN A 201 27.49 11.19 13.39
N GLN A 202 28.36 10.21 13.58
CA GLN A 202 29.80 10.37 13.77
C GLN A 202 30.60 9.93 12.54
N SER A 203 29.93 9.40 11.53
CA SER A 203 30.51 9.01 10.24
C SER A 203 30.21 10.09 9.20
N PHE A 204 31.20 10.51 8.43
CA PHE A 204 31.04 11.54 7.42
C PHE A 204 31.98 11.34 6.23
N LEU A 205 31.51 11.75 5.06
CA LEU A 205 32.29 11.83 3.83
C LEU A 205 32.31 13.28 3.37
N LEU A 206 33.48 13.92 3.40
CA LEU A 206 33.67 15.22 2.78
C LEU A 206 33.81 15.04 1.27
N GLN A 207 32.76 15.40 0.53
CA GLN A 207 32.74 15.25 -0.93
C GLN A 207 33.81 16.11 -1.63
N THR A 208 34.21 17.22 -1.03
CA THR A 208 35.18 18.17 -1.61
C THR A 208 36.62 17.66 -1.55
N THR A 209 36.99 16.99 -0.47
CA THR A 209 38.34 16.47 -0.25
C THR A 209 38.45 14.95 -0.46
N GLY A 210 37.31 14.26 -0.55
CA GLY A 210 37.25 12.80 -0.53
C GLY A 210 37.61 12.19 0.84
N THR A 211 37.78 13.01 1.88
CA THR A 211 38.12 12.53 3.22
C THR A 211 36.92 11.79 3.82
N PHE A 212 37.15 10.54 4.20
CA PHE A 212 36.13 9.65 4.76
C PHE A 212 36.46 9.30 6.20
N THR A 213 35.51 9.51 7.10
CA THR A 213 35.59 9.08 8.51
C THR A 213 34.44 8.11 8.78
N LEU A 214 34.79 6.90 9.21
CA LEU A 214 33.83 5.86 9.60
C LEU A 214 33.99 5.59 11.09
N THR A 215 32.92 5.86 11.84
CA THR A 215 32.82 5.54 13.26
C THR A 215 31.87 4.36 13.43
N VAL A 216 32.34 3.30 14.08
CA VAL A 216 31.54 2.11 14.39
C VAL A 216 31.61 1.82 15.88
N ALA A 217 30.48 1.37 16.44
CA ALA A 217 30.46 0.81 17.78
C ALA A 217 30.63 -0.71 17.66
N ILE A 218 31.57 -1.26 18.43
CA ILE A 218 31.81 -2.69 18.56
C ILE A 218 31.35 -3.11 19.96
N ARG A 219 30.71 -4.27 20.04
CA ARG A 219 30.24 -4.83 21.30
C ARG A 219 31.43 -5.33 22.15
N ASN A 220 31.44 -5.00 23.44
CA ASN A 220 32.59 -5.22 24.32
C ASN A 220 33.06 -6.69 24.44
N ASP A 221 32.15 -7.65 24.36
CA ASP A 221 32.42 -9.09 24.47
C ASP A 221 33.07 -9.70 23.22
N ILE A 222 33.21 -8.94 22.14
CA ILE A 222 33.81 -9.37 20.87
C ILE A 222 34.82 -8.35 20.34
N LYS A 223 35.25 -7.39 21.17
CA LYS A 223 36.20 -6.34 20.81
C LYS A 223 37.51 -6.87 20.23
N ASP A 224 37.92 -8.07 20.66
CA ASP A 224 39.17 -8.70 20.24
C ASP A 224 39.04 -9.46 18.90
N LYS A 225 37.85 -9.49 18.28
CA LYS A 225 37.64 -10.11 16.98
C LYS A 225 38.04 -9.13 15.86
N PRO A 226 38.66 -9.62 14.77
CA PRO A 226 39.01 -8.77 13.65
C PRO A 226 37.73 -8.20 13.01
N VAL A 227 37.63 -6.88 12.97
CA VAL A 227 36.58 -6.16 12.25
C VAL A 227 37.20 -5.52 11.01
N ALA A 228 36.58 -5.75 9.87
CA ALA A 228 36.96 -5.14 8.60
C ALA A 228 35.82 -4.26 8.08
N ALA A 229 36.19 -3.13 7.48
CA ALA A 229 35.26 -2.29 6.75
C ALA A 229 35.72 -2.19 5.29
N ALA A 230 34.77 -1.99 4.37
CA ALA A 230 35.06 -1.71 2.97
C ALA A 230 34.10 -0.63 2.46
N ALA A 231 34.62 0.24 1.59
CA ALA A 231 33.82 1.21 0.86
C ALA A 231 33.55 0.68 -0.55
N SER A 232 32.28 0.54 -0.91
CA SER A 232 31.89 0.19 -2.27
C SER A 232 31.74 1.45 -3.12
N TYR A 233 32.32 1.46 -4.32
CA TYR A 233 32.25 2.59 -5.24
C TYR A 233 32.05 2.13 -6.70
N LYS A 234 31.50 3.02 -7.52
CA LYS A 234 31.18 2.76 -8.92
C LYS A 234 32.35 3.16 -9.81
N ILE A 235 32.77 2.26 -10.70
CA ILE A 235 33.78 2.49 -11.73
C ILE A 235 33.09 2.50 -13.09
N LYS A 236 33.39 3.50 -13.92
CA LYS A 236 32.90 3.56 -15.30
C LYS A 236 33.47 2.37 -16.11
N ARG A 237 32.63 1.76 -16.93
CA ARG A 237 33.05 0.77 -17.94
C ARG A 237 32.92 1.40 -19.31
N ASP A 238 33.92 1.24 -20.16
CA ASP A 238 33.83 1.72 -21.55
C ASP A 238 32.97 0.80 -22.42
N THR A 239 32.75 -0.45 -21.98
CA THR A 239 31.99 -1.49 -22.69
C THR A 239 30.57 -1.68 -22.20
N SER A 240 30.14 -0.97 -21.15
CA SER A 240 28.81 -1.12 -20.57
C SER A 240 28.28 0.22 -20.12
N PRO A 241 27.00 0.54 -20.40
CA PRO A 241 26.35 1.72 -19.85
C PRO A 241 26.15 1.61 -18.32
N PHE A 242 26.32 0.42 -17.73
CA PHE A 242 26.24 0.21 -16.29
C PHE A 242 27.64 0.25 -15.65
N PRO A 243 27.82 0.99 -14.54
CA PRO A 243 29.08 1.02 -13.83
C PRO A 243 29.38 -0.33 -13.17
N LEU A 244 30.67 -0.66 -13.05
CA LEU A 244 31.15 -1.77 -12.23
C LEU A 244 31.16 -1.35 -10.76
N LEU A 245 30.67 -2.20 -9.86
CA LEU A 245 30.88 -2.00 -8.42
C LEU A 245 32.25 -2.54 -8.04
N ASN A 246 33.06 -1.72 -7.36
CA ASN A 246 34.34 -2.12 -6.80
C ASN A 246 34.37 -1.86 -5.29
N GLU A 247 35.28 -2.52 -4.58
CA GLU A 247 35.44 -2.40 -3.14
C GLU A 247 36.85 -1.91 -2.78
N LEU A 248 36.91 -1.01 -1.79
CA LEU A 248 38.15 -0.52 -1.19
C LEU A 248 38.17 -0.91 0.28
N PRO A 249 39.09 -1.79 0.74
CA PRO A 249 39.22 -2.10 2.15
C PRO A 249 39.64 -0.87 2.96
N ILE A 250 39.07 -0.72 4.16
CA ILE A 250 39.34 0.36 5.10
C ILE A 250 39.92 -0.24 6.38
N SER A 251 41.09 0.26 6.77
CA SER A 251 41.67 -0.06 8.07
C SER A 251 40.93 0.67 9.19
N LEU A 252 40.51 -0.05 10.22
CA LEU A 252 39.88 0.50 11.40
C LEU A 252 40.91 0.60 12.53
N SER A 253 40.93 1.73 13.23
CA SER A 253 41.69 1.93 14.47
C SER A 253 40.73 2.07 15.64
N GLU A 254 41.04 1.41 16.76
CA GLU A 254 40.28 1.57 18.00
C GLU A 254 40.44 3.00 18.55
N ASP A 255 39.34 3.58 19.00
CA ASP A 255 39.29 4.88 19.69
C ASP A 255 38.61 4.70 21.05
N ARG A 256 38.52 5.77 21.84
CA ARG A 256 37.99 5.77 23.20
C ARG A 256 36.57 5.20 23.24
N CYS A 257 36.32 4.25 24.14
CA CYS A 257 35.01 3.65 24.32
C CYS A 257 33.96 4.67 24.82
N ILE A 258 32.74 4.59 24.28
CA ILE A 258 31.60 5.45 24.65
C ILE A 258 30.45 4.55 25.15
N GLY A 259 30.16 4.58 26.45
CA GLY A 259 29.16 3.72 27.11
C GLY A 259 29.78 2.80 28.18
N ASN A 260 28.97 1.97 28.87
CA ASN A 260 29.40 1.14 30.01
C ASN A 260 30.67 0.32 29.70
N CYS A 261 31.80 0.91 30.07
CA CYS A 261 33.10 0.31 30.23
C CYS A 261 33.33 0.34 31.72
N ASP A 262 33.01 -0.74 32.40
CA ASP A 262 33.47 -0.96 33.76
C ASP A 262 33.52 -2.47 33.98
N LEU A 263 34.74 -2.98 34.04
CA LEU A 263 35.29 -3.52 35.28
C LEU A 263 36.81 -3.42 35.13
N ASP A 264 37.37 -2.23 35.38
CA ASP A 264 38.42 -2.04 36.39
C ASP A 264 38.78 -0.54 36.44
N SER A 265 38.37 0.14 37.49
CA SER A 265 39.01 1.39 37.89
C SER A 265 39.90 1.08 39.08
N PRO A 266 41.23 1.30 39.02
CA PRO A 266 41.99 1.44 40.23
C PRO A 266 41.63 2.79 40.85
N LEU A 267 41.14 2.73 42.09
CA LEU A 267 40.97 3.87 42.98
C LEU A 267 42.24 4.76 42.96
N PRO A 268 42.10 6.10 42.98
CA PRO A 268 43.25 6.95 43.25
C PRO A 268 43.64 6.79 44.73
N SER A 269 44.77 6.14 44.96
CA SER A 269 45.47 6.16 46.24
C SER A 269 46.40 7.36 46.30
N GLY A 270 46.15 8.26 47.26
CA GLY A 270 47.13 9.24 47.78
C GLY A 270 47.23 10.55 47.04
#